data_AF-A0A1Q4H9L9-F1
#
_entry.id   AF-A0A1Q4H9L9-F1
#
_cell.length_a   1.000
_cell.length_b   1.000
_cell.length_c   1.000
_cell.angle_alpha   90.00
_cell.angle_beta   90.00
_cell.angle_gamma   90.00
#
_symmetry.space_group_name_H-M   'P 1'
#
loop_
_entity.id
_entity.type
_entity.pdbx_description
1 polymer ?
#
loop_
_entity_poly.entity_id
_entity_poly.type
_entity_poly.pdbx_seq_one_letter_code
_entity_poly.pdbx_strand_id
1 'polypeptide(L)'
;MPDNSRDPVDHARTYRQHAGETMKAGKNSPGLIAVGLGVLALVIGLFSFANSSMAAGVVGVVLAVLLIGGGLAWLSRMHRKVAEQQEEWVRSHPEATFEPPTS
;
A
#
# COMPACT_ATOMS: atom_id res chain seq x y z
N MET A 1 15.83 2.34 27.78
CA MET A 1 14.82 1.38 27.29
C MET A 1 15.36 0.81 25.98
N PRO A 2 15.49 -0.52 25.80
CA PRO A 2 15.95 -1.08 24.54
C PRO A 2 14.83 -0.96 23.49
N ASP A 3 15.09 -0.24 22.41
CA ASP A 3 14.26 -0.19 21.20
C ASP A 3 14.31 -1.58 20.52
N ASN A 4 13.34 -2.41 20.84
CA ASN A 4 13.10 -3.65 20.14
C ASN A 4 12.19 -3.33 18.95
N SER A 5 12.76 -3.44 17.75
CA SER A 5 12.10 -3.23 16.44
C SER A 5 10.85 -4.12 16.16
N ARG A 6 10.38 -4.87 17.16
CA ARG A 6 9.19 -5.72 17.17
C ARG A 6 7.98 -5.12 17.89
N ASP A 7 8.15 -4.01 18.62
CA ASP A 7 7.02 -3.33 19.26
C ASP A 7 6.39 -2.32 18.27
N PRO A 8 5.12 -2.51 17.86
CA PRO A 8 4.43 -1.58 16.97
C PRO A 8 3.89 -0.35 17.70
N VAL A 9 3.90 -0.34 19.04
CA VAL A 9 3.34 0.74 19.85
C VAL A 9 4.41 1.82 20.08
N ASP A 10 4.12 3.04 19.61
CA ASP A 10 4.94 4.20 19.96
C ASP A 10 4.65 4.62 21.41
N HIS A 11 5.64 4.43 22.28
CA HIS A 11 5.58 4.86 23.69
C HIS A 11 6.02 6.31 23.88
N ALA A 12 6.46 6.99 22.81
CA ALA A 12 6.52 8.44 22.82
C ALA A 12 5.07 8.94 22.89
N ARG A 13 4.78 9.88 23.80
CA ARG A 13 3.42 10.42 24.04
C ARG A 13 2.91 11.30 22.90
N THR A 14 2.96 10.82 21.66
CA THR A 14 2.29 11.39 20.48
C THR A 14 0.89 10.76 20.40
N TYR A 15 -0.13 11.58 20.16
CA TYR A 15 -1.55 11.21 20.23
C TYR A 15 -2.04 10.20 19.15
N ARG A 16 -1.15 9.44 18.50
CA ARG A 16 -1.49 8.38 17.54
C ARG A 16 -0.57 7.18 17.72
N GLN A 17 -1.06 6.16 18.43
CA GLN A 17 -0.33 4.91 18.71
C GLN A 17 0.10 4.14 17.45
N HIS A 18 -0.51 4.43 16.29
CA HIS A 18 -0.24 3.79 15.00
C HIS A 18 0.21 4.77 13.90
N ALA A 19 0.66 5.98 14.25
CA ALA A 19 1.21 6.91 13.27
C ALA A 19 2.53 6.37 12.71
N GLY A 20 2.50 5.84 11.48
CA GLY A 20 3.69 5.31 10.80
C GLY A 20 3.64 3.80 10.52
N GLU A 21 2.61 3.08 10.96
CA GLU A 21 2.43 1.67 10.56
C GLU A 21 2.35 1.52 9.04
N THR A 22 1.72 2.45 8.32
CA THR A 22 1.72 2.42 6.84
C THR A 22 3.14 2.52 6.25
N MET A 23 4.06 3.24 6.90
CA MET A 23 5.45 3.36 6.42
C MET A 23 6.33 2.17 6.87
N LYS A 24 6.07 1.56 8.04
CA LYS A 24 6.83 0.43 8.59
C LYS A 24 6.26 -0.94 8.18
N ALA A 25 5.00 -1.00 7.75
CA ALA A 25 4.36 -2.21 7.21
C ALA A 25 4.88 -2.50 5.80
N GLY A 26 6.08 -3.08 5.73
CA GLY A 26 6.71 -3.55 4.49
C GLY A 26 5.85 -4.53 3.68
N LYS A 27 4.76 -5.07 4.25
CA LYS A 27 3.79 -5.96 3.60
C LYS A 27 2.93 -5.26 2.52
N ASN A 28 2.81 -3.93 2.59
CA ASN A 28 2.05 -3.11 1.63
C ASN A 28 2.93 -2.56 0.49
N SER A 29 4.25 -2.64 0.65
CA SER A 29 5.25 -2.12 -0.29
C SER A 29 5.13 -2.65 -1.73
N PRO A 30 4.74 -3.91 -2.01
CA PRO A 30 4.76 -4.42 -3.38
C PRO A 30 3.76 -3.73 -4.30
N GLY A 31 2.56 -3.42 -3.78
CA GLY A 31 1.53 -2.76 -4.58
C GLY A 31 1.87 -1.29 -4.88
N LEU A 32 2.49 -0.58 -3.93
CA LEU A 32 2.98 0.78 -4.16
C LEU A 32 4.12 0.82 -5.17
N ILE A 33 5.05 -0.14 -5.10
CA ILE A 33 6.13 -0.28 -6.10
C ILE A 33 5.54 -0.56 -7.48
N ALA A 34 4.56 -1.47 -7.58
CA ALA A 34 3.88 -1.78 -8.84
C ALA A 34 3.20 -0.54 -9.43
N VAL A 35 2.46 0.24 -8.62
CA VAL A 35 1.84 1.49 -9.08
C VAL A 35 2.90 2.49 -9.56
N GLY A 36 3.99 2.67 -8.82
CA GLY A 36 5.08 3.58 -9.22
C GLY A 36 5.71 3.19 -10.56
N LEU A 37 5.99 1.90 -10.77
CA LEU A 37 6.47 1.39 -12.06
C LEU A 37 5.44 1.57 -13.18
N GLY A 38 4.15 1.42 -12.88
CA GLY A 38 3.09 1.64 -13.85
C GLY A 38 2.98 3.09 -14.30
N VAL A 39 3.13 4.05 -13.39
CA VAL A 39 3.21 5.49 -13.74
C VAL A 39 4.42 5.76 -14.63
N LEU A 40 5.58 5.20 -14.31
CA LEU A 40 6.79 5.34 -15.13
C LEU A 40 6.58 4.78 -16.55
N ALA A 41 5.99 3.59 -16.66
CA ALA A 41 5.67 2.96 -17.94
C ALA A 41 4.70 3.81 -18.77
N LEU A 42 3.72 4.45 -18.13
CA LEU A 42 2.78 5.35 -18.80
C LEU A 42 3.50 6.56 -19.40
N VAL A 43 4.38 7.20 -18.63
CA VAL A 43 5.17 8.37 -19.11
C VAL A 43 6.03 7.97 -20.31
N ILE A 44 6.70 6.83 -20.26
CA ILE A 44 7.52 6.31 -21.37
C ILE A 44 6.65 6.00 -22.59
N GLY A 45 5.46 5.40 -22.40
CA GLY A 45 4.52 5.12 -23.47
C GLY A 45 4.04 6.40 -24.18
N LEU A 46 3.64 7.42 -23.40
CA LEU A 46 3.23 8.71 -23.94
C LEU A 46 4.37 9.42 -24.70
N PHE A 47 5.59 9.38 -24.15
CA PHE A 47 6.77 9.92 -24.83
C PHE A 47 7.06 9.18 -26.15
N SER A 48 6.85 7.87 -26.19
CA SER A 48 7.03 7.06 -27.41
C SER A 48 6.01 7.43 -28.49
N PHE A 49 4.76 7.70 -28.12
CA PHE A 49 3.75 8.21 -29.05
C PHE A 49 4.13 9.59 -29.60
N ALA A 50 4.67 10.48 -28.77
CA ALA A 50 5.15 11.80 -29.21
C ALA A 50 6.29 11.69 -30.24
N ASN A 51 7.13 10.65 -30.13
CA ASN A 51 8.22 10.38 -31.07
C ASN A 51 7.83 9.45 -32.24
N SER A 52 6.53 9.28 -32.53
CA SER A 52 6.02 8.44 -33.62
C SER A 52 6.33 6.95 -33.52
N SER A 53 6.69 6.45 -32.33
CA SER A 53 6.87 5.01 -32.07
C SER A 53 5.59 4.40 -31.50
N MET A 54 4.65 4.07 -32.39
CA MET A 54 3.32 3.56 -32.00
C MET A 54 3.40 2.24 -31.24
N ALA A 55 4.24 1.30 -31.67
CA ALA A 55 4.37 -0.01 -31.03
C ALA A 55 4.90 0.12 -29.58
N ALA A 56 5.95 0.93 -29.37
CA ALA A 56 6.49 1.16 -28.03
C ALA A 56 5.49 1.91 -27.13
N GLY A 57 4.74 2.86 -27.69
CA GLY A 57 3.67 3.56 -26.99
C GLY A 57 2.58 2.61 -26.47
N VAL A 58 2.08 1.72 -27.34
CA VAL A 58 1.06 0.72 -26.97
C VAL A 58 1.57 -0.21 -25.87
N VAL A 59 2.80 -0.73 -26.00
CA VAL A 59 3.39 -1.60 -24.98
C VAL A 59 3.51 -0.88 -23.63
N GLY A 60 3.96 0.39 -23.63
CA GLY A 60 4.07 1.20 -22.41
C GLY A 60 2.73 1.40 -21.71
N VAL A 61 1.66 1.70 -22.47
CA VAL A 61 0.31 1.86 -21.92
C VAL A 61 -0.24 0.55 -21.36
N VAL A 62 -0.06 -0.57 -22.08
CA VAL A 62 -0.50 -1.89 -21.59
C VAL A 62 0.20 -2.25 -20.29
N LEU A 63 1.52 -2.07 -20.21
CA LEU A 63 2.27 -2.30 -18.99
C LEU A 63 1.81 -1.39 -17.84
N ALA A 64 1.56 -0.11 -18.12
CA ALA A 64 1.04 0.82 -17.13
C ALA A 64 -0.30 0.36 -16.54
N VAL A 65 -1.26 -0.04 -17.38
CA VAL A 65 -2.57 -0.52 -16.94
C VAL A 65 -2.44 -1.77 -16.07
N LEU A 66 -1.61 -2.74 -16.48
CA LEU A 66 -1.42 -3.97 -15.72
C LEU A 66 -0.76 -3.71 -14.36
N LEU A 67 0.26 -2.85 -14.32
CA LEU A 67 1.01 -2.53 -13.10
C LEU A 67 0.19 -1.70 -12.12
N ILE A 68 -0.50 -0.65 -12.61
CA ILE A 68 -1.36 0.19 -11.77
C ILE A 68 -2.56 -0.63 -11.29
N GLY A 69 -3.26 -1.32 -12.20
CA GLY A 69 -4.42 -2.13 -11.85
C GLY A 69 -4.08 -3.25 -10.88
N GLY A 70 -2.98 -3.97 -11.14
CA GLY A 70 -2.48 -5.02 -10.25
C GLY A 70 -2.05 -4.49 -8.89
N GLY A 71 -1.33 -3.35 -8.85
CA GLY A 71 -0.90 -2.72 -7.61
C GLY A 71 -2.06 -2.21 -6.76
N LEU A 72 -3.06 -1.56 -7.37
CA LEU A 72 -4.27 -1.11 -6.67
C LEU A 72 -5.11 -2.30 -6.16
N ALA A 73 -5.25 -3.36 -6.96
CA ALA A 73 -5.95 -4.57 -6.54
C ALA A 73 -5.24 -5.27 -5.37
N TRP A 74 -3.90 -5.26 -5.34
CA TRP A 74 -3.12 -5.76 -4.22
C TRP A 74 -3.36 -4.93 -2.95
N LEU A 75 -3.26 -3.59 -3.05
CA LEU A 75 -3.53 -2.69 -1.92
C LEU A 75 -4.92 -2.93 -1.34
N SER A 76 -5.94 -2.97 -2.20
CA SER A 76 -7.33 -3.21 -1.77
C SER A 76 -7.50 -4.56 -1.06
N ARG A 77 -6.91 -5.64 -1.59
CA ARG A 77 -6.92 -6.94 -0.90
C ARG A 77 -6.24 -6.89 0.46
N MET A 78 -5.15 -6.13 0.57
CA MET A 78 -4.40 -6.03 1.81
C MET A 78 -5.17 -5.27 2.88
N HIS A 79 -5.79 -4.15 2.51
CA HIS A 79 -6.68 -3.40 3.40
C HIS A 79 -7.83 -4.27 3.92
N ARG A 80 -8.47 -5.03 3.03
CA ARG A 80 -9.54 -5.95 3.42
C ARG A 80 -9.07 -7.02 4.39
N LYS A 81 -7.92 -7.64 4.13
CA LYS A 81 -7.36 -8.65 5.04
C LYS A 81 -7.07 -8.08 6.42
N VAL A 82 -6.52 -6.87 6.50
CA VAL A 82 -6.25 -6.22 7.79
C VAL A 82 -7.56 -5.93 8.52
N ALA A 83 -8.57 -5.42 7.83
CA ALA A 83 -9.90 -5.15 8.41
C ALA A 83 -10.55 -6.44 8.94
N GLU A 84 -10.55 -7.52 8.16
CA GLU A 84 -11.07 -8.84 8.57
C GLU A 84 -10.34 -9.36 9.83
N GLN A 85 -9.01 -9.21 9.90
CA GLN A 85 -8.23 -9.60 11.07
C GLN A 85 -8.51 -8.73 12.31
N GLN A 86 -8.75 -7.43 12.12
CA GLN A 86 -9.14 -6.52 13.20
C GLN A 86 -10.51 -6.90 13.76
N GLU A 87 -11.50 -7.19 12.91
CA GLU A 87 -12.82 -7.63 13.34
C GLU A 87 -12.77 -8.91 14.17
N GLU A 88 -11.95 -9.89 13.76
CA GLU A 88 -11.78 -11.15 14.49
C GLU A 88 -11.03 -10.96 15.83
N TRP A 89 -10.04 -10.06 15.85
CA TRP A 89 -9.33 -9.73 17.08
C TRP A 89 -10.22 -9.03 18.11
N VAL A 90 -11.04 -8.07 17.69
CA VAL A 90 -12.03 -7.40 18.56
C VAL A 90 -13.05 -8.38 19.11
N ARG A 91 -13.52 -9.34 18.28
CA ARG A 91 -14.46 -10.37 18.73
C ARG A 91 -13.86 -11.28 19.81
N SER A 92 -12.55 -11.53 19.77
CA SER A 92 -11.85 -12.42 20.71
C SER A 92 -11.34 -11.73 21.98
N HIS A 93 -11.25 -10.39 22.00
CA HIS A 93 -10.74 -9.61 23.13
C HIS A 93 -11.67 -8.44 23.49
N PRO A 94 -12.87 -8.72 24.05
CA PRO A 94 -13.84 -7.69 24.42
C PRO A 94 -13.35 -6.73 25.53
N GLU A 95 -12.31 -7.09 26.27
CA GLU A 95 -11.66 -6.29 27.31
C GLU A 95 -10.63 -5.27 26.79
N ALA A 96 -10.23 -5.39 25.52
CA ALA A 96 -9.23 -4.50 24.94
C ALA A 96 -9.86 -3.16 24.50
N THR A 97 -9.19 -2.05 24.77
CA THR A 97 -9.58 -0.73 24.28
C THR A 97 -9.41 -0.69 22.76
N PHE A 98 -10.52 -0.83 22.02
CA PHE A 98 -10.55 -0.70 20.57
C PHE A 98 -10.60 0.78 20.16
N GLU A 99 -9.58 1.26 19.46
CA GLU A 99 -9.63 2.54 18.76
C GLU A 99 -10.01 2.26 17.29
N PRO A 100 -11.17 2.75 16.81
CA PRO A 100 -11.65 2.43 15.47
C PRO A 100 -10.70 3.00 14.40
N PRO A 101 -10.49 2.28 13.28
CA PRO A 101 -9.63 2.74 12.21
C PRO A 101 -10.17 4.06 11.62
N THR A 102 -9.38 5.12 11.68
CA THR A 102 -9.68 6.35 10.94
C THR A 102 -9.48 6.08 9.46
N SER A 103 -10.55 6.25 8.67
CA SER A 103 -10.51 6.17 7.21
C SER A 103 -9.63 7.26 6.59
#